data_AF-A0A4V3IE64-F1
#
_entry.id   AF-A0A4V3IE64-F1
#
_cell.length_a   1.000
_cell.length_b   1.000
_cell.length_c   1.000
_cell.angle_alpha   90.00
_cell.angle_beta   90.00
_cell.angle_gamma   90.00
#
_symmetry.space_group_name_H-M   'P 1'
#
loop_
_entity.id
_entity.type
_entity.pdbx_description
1 polymer ?
#
loop_
_entity_poly.entity_id
_entity_poly.type
_entity_poly.pdbx_seq_one_letter_code
_entity_poly.pdbx_strand_id
1 'polypeptide(L)'
;MSEATGEEILTELVHQLGFEDILDEVLASTDVTTVMMPYASALFSRRVPEDRPKVLPDGAENFAFLGQFTPLPEDVVFTVEYSVHGAMQAVYTLFDVEKPIPPIYHGLLDPKVDLHALAAAFR
;
A
#
# COMPACT_ATOMS: atom_id res chain seq x y z
N MET A 1 20.81 -2.12 8.39
CA MET A 1 20.64 -1.74 6.97
C MET A 1 20.75 -0.25 6.71
N SER A 2 20.29 0.66 7.58
CA SER A 2 20.36 2.11 7.31
C SER A 2 21.77 2.68 7.13
N GLU A 3 22.79 2.00 7.65
CA GLU A 3 24.21 2.37 7.51
C GLU A 3 24.95 1.50 6.49
N ALA A 4 24.25 0.53 5.86
CA ALA A 4 24.83 -0.39 4.90
C ALA A 4 24.87 0.22 3.50
N THR A 5 25.98 0.02 2.80
CA THR A 5 26.16 0.29 1.38
C THR A 5 25.35 -0.70 0.53
N GLY A 6 25.17 -0.40 -0.76
CA GLY A 6 24.51 -1.31 -1.69
C GLY A 6 25.21 -2.67 -1.80
N GLU A 7 26.55 -2.67 -1.78
CA GLU A 7 27.38 -3.88 -1.78
C GLU A 7 27.11 -4.74 -0.55
N GLU A 8 27.12 -4.17 0.65
CA GLU A 8 26.84 -4.91 1.89
C GLU A 8 25.42 -5.49 1.94
N ILE A 9 24.44 -4.77 1.39
CA ILE A 9 23.06 -5.26 1.27
C ILE A 9 22.99 -6.46 0.30
N LEU A 10 23.71 -6.38 -0.82
CA LEU A 10 23.76 -7.47 -1.80
C LEU A 10 24.48 -8.69 -1.24
N THR A 11 25.60 -8.50 -0.53
CA THR A 11 26.32 -9.57 0.16
C THR A 11 25.43 -10.29 1.18
N GLU A 12 24.71 -9.55 2.02
CA GLU A 12 23.77 -10.14 2.98
C GLU A 12 22.67 -10.95 2.26
N LEU A 13 22.11 -10.43 1.17
CA LEU A 13 21.11 -11.16 0.38
C LEU A 13 21.67 -12.46 -0.19
N VAL A 14 22.87 -12.44 -0.76
CA VAL A 14 23.54 -13.63 -1.31
C VAL A 14 23.77 -14.69 -0.23
N HIS A 15 24.19 -14.28 0.97
CA HIS A 15 24.33 -15.19 2.11
C HIS A 15 22.98 -15.79 2.54
N GLN A 16 21.92 -14.99 2.62
CA GLN A 16 20.57 -15.50 2.98
C GLN A 16 20.04 -16.51 1.95
N LEU A 17 20.51 -16.45 0.70
CA LEU A 17 20.15 -17.37 -0.37
C LEU A 17 21.07 -18.61 -0.46
N GLY A 18 22.22 -18.60 0.23
CA GLY A 18 23.19 -19.70 0.21
C GLY A 18 23.96 -19.82 -1.11
N PHE A 19 24.26 -18.68 -1.75
CA PHE A 19 24.98 -18.59 -3.04
C PHE A 19 26.38 -17.97 -2.88
N GLU A 20 27.08 -18.31 -1.79
CA GLU A 20 28.40 -17.75 -1.48
C GLU A 20 29.45 -18.09 -2.54
N ASP A 21 29.26 -19.15 -3.30
CA ASP A 21 30.17 -19.62 -4.35
C ASP A 21 30.24 -18.69 -5.57
N ILE A 22 29.26 -17.80 -5.75
CA ILE A 22 29.19 -16.83 -6.86
C ILE A 22 29.26 -15.37 -6.41
N LEU A 23 29.53 -15.11 -5.12
CA LEU A 23 29.47 -13.76 -4.54
C LEU A 23 30.30 -12.75 -5.33
N ASP A 24 31.56 -13.07 -5.65
CA ASP A 24 32.46 -12.16 -6.36
C ASP A 24 31.93 -11.76 -7.75
N GLU A 25 31.33 -12.71 -8.48
CA GLU A 25 30.74 -12.45 -9.79
C GLU A 25 29.49 -11.57 -9.68
N VAL A 26 28.65 -11.83 -8.68
CA VAL A 26 27.43 -11.04 -8.41
C VAL A 26 27.78 -9.60 -8.03
N LEU A 27 28.76 -9.40 -7.15
CA LEU A 27 29.22 -8.07 -6.76
C LEU A 27 29.85 -7.31 -7.93
N ALA A 28 30.60 -7.98 -8.80
CA ALA A 28 31.25 -7.34 -9.94
C ALA A 28 30.28 -6.91 -11.06
N SER A 29 29.08 -7.50 -11.12
CA SER A 29 28.12 -7.31 -12.21
C SER A 29 26.84 -6.57 -11.81
N THR A 30 26.69 -6.22 -10.53
CA THR A 30 25.45 -5.66 -9.98
C THR A 30 25.68 -4.35 -9.23
N ASP A 31 25.00 -3.29 -9.66
CA ASP A 31 24.93 -2.03 -8.91
C ASP A 31 23.66 -1.98 -8.06
N VAL A 32 23.82 -1.73 -6.75
CA VAL A 32 22.69 -1.58 -5.82
C VAL A 32 22.55 -0.13 -5.36
N THR A 33 21.41 0.48 -5.67
CA THR A 33 21.05 1.81 -5.16
C THR A 33 20.20 1.67 -3.90
N THR A 34 20.70 2.22 -2.79
CA THR A 34 19.99 2.23 -1.52
C THR A 34 19.03 3.41 -1.44
N VAL A 35 17.83 3.19 -0.90
CA VAL A 35 16.84 4.26 -0.67
C VAL A 35 16.31 4.18 0.76
N MET A 36 16.41 5.29 1.49
CA MET A 36 15.80 5.45 2.80
C MET A 36 14.48 6.22 2.67
N MET A 37 13.39 5.59 3.10
CA MET A 37 12.05 6.18 3.05
C MET A 37 11.49 6.32 4.46
N PRO A 38 11.71 7.45 5.15
CA PRO A 38 11.31 7.63 6.55
C PRO A 38 9.79 7.49 6.78
N TYR A 39 8.99 7.69 5.72
CA TYR A 39 7.53 7.64 5.76
C TYR A 39 6.92 6.50 4.94
N ALA A 40 7.71 5.49 4.53
CA ALA A 40 7.20 4.37 3.73
C ALA A 40 6.00 3.66 4.38
N SER A 41 5.99 3.57 5.71
CA SER A 41 4.92 2.96 6.50
C SER A 41 4.02 4.00 7.20
N ALA A 42 4.15 5.29 6.90
CA ALA A 42 3.44 6.35 7.64
C ALA A 42 1.92 6.18 7.61
N LEU A 43 1.37 5.63 6.52
CA LEU A 43 -0.05 5.31 6.36
C LEU A 43 -0.59 4.26 7.36
N PHE A 44 0.28 3.49 8.02
CA PHE A 44 -0.06 2.51 9.05
C PHE A 44 0.16 3.03 10.48
N SER A 45 0.57 4.30 10.63
CA SER A 45 0.66 4.94 11.94
C SER A 45 -0.68 4.86 12.68
N ARG A 46 -0.62 4.73 14.00
CA ARG A 46 -1.80 4.78 14.87
C ARG A 46 -2.60 6.04 14.54
N ARG A 47 -3.91 5.88 14.38
CA ARG A 47 -4.82 6.98 14.07
C ARG A 47 -6.16 6.82 14.76
N VAL A 48 -6.87 7.93 14.92
CA VAL A 48 -8.31 8.00 15.16
C VAL A 48 -9.02 8.43 13.86
N PRO A 49 -10.35 8.22 13.72
CA PRO A 49 -11.08 8.57 12.51
C PRO A 49 -10.87 10.02 12.04
N GLU A 50 -10.68 10.96 12.97
CA GLU A 50 -10.57 12.40 12.72
C GLU A 50 -9.19 12.83 12.19
N ASP A 51 -8.17 11.97 12.25
CA ASP A 51 -6.80 12.32 11.83
C ASP A 51 -6.65 12.50 10.31
N ARG A 52 -7.64 12.07 9.53
CA ARG A 52 -7.62 12.10 8.06
C ARG A 52 -8.78 12.93 7.52
N PRO A 53 -8.54 13.92 6.64
CA PRO A 53 -9.61 14.69 6.03
C PRO A 53 -10.38 13.82 5.04
N LYS A 54 -11.72 13.94 5.02
CA LYS A 54 -12.57 13.35 3.99
C LYS A 54 -12.03 13.68 2.60
N VAL A 55 -12.22 12.77 1.63
CA VAL A 55 -11.91 13.03 0.22
C VAL A 55 -12.55 14.35 -0.23
N LEU A 56 -13.83 14.53 0.12
CA LEU A 56 -14.56 15.79 -0.02
C LEU A 56 -14.98 16.25 1.37
N PRO A 57 -14.30 17.26 1.95
CA PRO A 57 -14.75 17.89 3.19
C PRO A 57 -16.16 18.48 3.06
N ASP A 58 -16.89 18.53 4.16
CA ASP A 58 -18.24 19.09 4.15
C ASP A 58 -18.19 20.57 3.74
N GLY A 59 -18.94 20.93 2.69
CA GLY A 59 -18.94 22.28 2.11
C GLY A 59 -17.81 22.56 1.12
N ALA A 60 -16.99 21.57 0.75
CA ALA A 60 -16.01 21.73 -0.33
C ALA A 60 -16.72 21.88 -1.70
N GLU A 61 -16.51 23.00 -2.38
CA GLU A 61 -17.14 23.28 -3.68
C GLU A 61 -16.23 22.98 -4.88
N ASN A 62 -14.91 23.07 -4.69
CA ASN A 62 -13.95 23.06 -5.79
C ASN A 62 -12.59 22.41 -5.46
N PHE A 63 -12.52 21.65 -4.37
CA PHE A 63 -11.29 20.96 -3.97
C PHE A 63 -11.57 19.60 -3.31
N ALA A 64 -10.57 18.73 -3.33
CA ALA A 64 -10.61 17.41 -2.71
C ALA A 64 -9.22 17.01 -2.19
N PHE A 65 -9.19 16.14 -1.18
CA PHE A 65 -7.98 15.44 -0.74
C PHE A 65 -7.93 14.05 -1.36
N LEU A 66 -6.76 13.61 -1.82
CA LEU A 66 -6.58 12.34 -2.51
C LEU A 66 -5.40 11.55 -1.93
N GLY A 67 -5.42 10.24 -2.15
CA GLY A 67 -4.32 9.33 -1.82
C GLY A 67 -4.51 8.59 -0.49
N GLN A 68 -3.39 8.14 0.09
CA GLN A 68 -3.36 7.15 1.19
C GLN A 68 -3.69 7.73 2.58
N PHE A 69 -3.93 9.03 2.68
CA PHE A 69 -4.16 9.75 3.93
C PHE A 69 -5.55 10.39 4.03
N THR A 70 -6.49 9.94 3.21
CA THR A 70 -7.93 10.22 3.37
C THR A 70 -8.63 9.00 3.99
N PRO A 71 -9.86 9.14 4.52
CA PRO A 71 -10.69 8.01 4.91
C PRO A 71 -11.57 7.58 3.73
N LEU A 72 -11.40 6.33 3.33
CA LEU A 72 -12.34 5.56 2.51
C LEU A 72 -12.82 4.38 3.36
N PRO A 73 -14.11 4.33 3.73
CA PRO A 73 -14.66 3.21 4.50
C PRO A 73 -14.42 1.89 3.77
N GLU A 74 -14.10 0.84 4.54
CA GLU A 74 -14.02 -0.55 4.09
C GLU A 74 -12.88 -0.86 3.09
N ASP A 75 -12.19 0.15 2.57
CA ASP A 75 -11.02 0.02 1.70
C ASP A 75 -9.70 0.00 2.50
N VAL A 76 -8.63 -0.50 1.87
CA VAL A 76 -7.33 -0.76 2.50
C VAL A 76 -6.25 0.13 1.88
N VAL A 77 -5.69 1.03 2.70
CA VAL A 77 -4.50 1.82 2.34
C VAL A 77 -3.30 0.90 2.07
N PHE A 78 -2.28 1.42 1.38
CA PHE A 78 -1.13 0.70 0.77
C PHE A 78 -1.42 0.11 -0.61
N THR A 79 -2.68 0.15 -1.05
CA THR A 79 -3.07 -0.32 -2.38
C THR A 79 -3.16 0.86 -3.35
N VAL A 80 -2.85 0.61 -4.63
CA VAL A 80 -3.12 1.59 -5.70
C VAL A 80 -4.62 1.86 -5.77
N GLU A 81 -5.44 0.83 -5.57
CA GLU A 81 -6.91 0.88 -5.57
C GLU A 81 -7.45 2.00 -4.65
N TYR A 82 -6.95 2.09 -3.41
CA TYR A 82 -7.36 3.14 -2.47
C TYR A 82 -7.24 4.55 -3.06
N SER A 83 -6.15 4.81 -3.78
CA SER A 83 -5.91 6.13 -4.40
C SER A 83 -6.82 6.36 -5.61
N VAL A 84 -7.10 5.29 -6.38
CA VAL A 84 -8.00 5.34 -7.53
C VAL A 84 -9.44 5.55 -7.09
N HIS A 85 -9.93 4.82 -6.09
CA HIS A 85 -11.26 5.01 -5.52
C HIS A 85 -11.45 6.43 -4.95
N GLY A 86 -10.47 6.95 -4.22
CA GLY A 86 -10.52 8.34 -3.74
C GLY A 86 -10.59 9.35 -4.89
N ALA A 87 -9.83 9.13 -5.97
CA ALA A 87 -9.89 9.97 -7.15
C ALA A 87 -11.24 9.87 -7.87
N MET A 88 -11.82 8.67 -7.98
CA MET A 88 -13.15 8.48 -8.56
C MET A 88 -14.22 9.20 -7.75
N GLN A 89 -14.20 9.09 -6.41
CA GLN A 89 -15.13 9.82 -5.55
C GLN A 89 -15.03 11.34 -5.77
N ALA A 90 -13.83 11.90 -5.73
CA ALA A 90 -13.63 13.33 -5.92
C ALA A 90 -14.11 13.81 -7.30
N VAL A 91 -13.66 13.15 -8.37
CA VAL A 91 -13.98 13.56 -9.75
C VAL A 91 -15.47 13.36 -10.04
N TYR A 92 -16.05 12.24 -9.62
CA TYR A 92 -17.46 11.98 -9.92
C TYR A 92 -18.38 12.97 -9.22
N THR A 93 -18.07 13.34 -7.98
CA THR A 93 -18.88 14.33 -7.25
C THR A 93 -18.64 15.76 -7.75
N LEU A 94 -17.39 16.19 -8.01
CA LEU A 94 -17.11 17.58 -8.41
C LEU A 94 -17.54 17.92 -9.85
N PHE A 95 -17.68 16.90 -10.71
CA PHE A 95 -18.03 17.07 -12.13
C PHE A 95 -19.35 16.41 -12.52
N ASP A 96 -20.19 16.07 -11.54
CA ASP A 96 -21.52 15.49 -11.75
C ASP A 96 -21.51 14.27 -12.70
N VAL A 97 -20.55 13.36 -12.50
CA VAL A 97 -20.44 12.15 -13.34
C VAL A 97 -21.44 11.11 -12.87
N GLU A 98 -22.47 10.86 -13.67
CA GLU A 98 -23.51 9.85 -13.42
C GLU A 98 -23.03 8.41 -13.75
N LYS A 99 -21.98 7.95 -13.07
CA LYS A 99 -21.49 6.57 -13.16
C LYS A 99 -21.29 5.97 -11.77
N PRO A 100 -21.57 4.67 -11.58
CA PRO A 100 -21.28 4.03 -10.31
C PRO A 100 -19.76 3.92 -10.10
N ILE A 101 -19.34 4.09 -8.85
CA ILE A 101 -18.00 3.69 -8.40
C ILE A 101 -18.07 2.19 -8.06
N PRO A 102 -17.12 1.37 -8.53
CA PRO A 102 -17.07 -0.05 -8.16
C PRO A 102 -17.08 -0.24 -6.64
N PRO A 103 -17.89 -1.16 -6.10
CA PRO A 103 -17.92 -1.41 -4.67
C PRO A 103 -16.67 -2.19 -4.22
N ILE A 104 -16.31 -2.04 -2.94
CA ILE A 104 -15.29 -2.88 -2.31
C ILE A 104 -15.78 -4.33 -2.28
N TYR A 105 -14.90 -5.28 -2.60
CA TYR A 105 -15.22 -6.70 -2.51
C TYR A 105 -15.22 -7.17 -1.05
N HIS A 106 -16.35 -7.66 -0.58
CA HIS A 106 -16.51 -8.19 0.78
C HIS A 106 -16.38 -9.72 0.81
N GLY A 107 -15.15 -10.23 0.67
CA GLY A 107 -14.91 -11.68 0.64
C GLY A 107 -15.39 -12.43 1.88
N LEU A 108 -15.31 -11.82 3.06
CA LEU A 108 -15.78 -12.40 4.34
C LEU A 108 -17.31 -12.54 4.44
N LEU A 109 -18.07 -12.09 3.43
CA LEU A 109 -19.51 -12.35 3.37
C LEU A 109 -19.84 -13.61 2.56
N ASP A 110 -18.84 -14.24 1.91
CA ASP A 110 -18.99 -15.53 1.24
C ASP A 110 -18.58 -16.67 2.19
N PRO A 111 -19.52 -17.53 2.63
CA PRO A 111 -19.23 -18.62 3.56
C PRO A 111 -18.13 -19.58 3.07
N LYS A 112 -17.94 -19.71 1.76
CA LYS A 112 -16.87 -20.54 1.19
C LYS A 112 -15.49 -19.92 1.44
N VAL A 113 -15.40 -18.59 1.31
CA VAL A 113 -14.17 -17.84 1.58
C VAL A 113 -13.84 -17.93 3.07
N ASP A 114 -14.83 -17.75 3.95
CA ASP A 114 -14.63 -17.86 5.40
C ASP A 114 -14.17 -19.26 5.83
N LEU A 115 -14.77 -20.32 5.28
CA LEU A 115 -14.36 -21.69 5.60
C LEU A 115 -12.90 -21.94 5.17
N HIS A 116 -12.51 -21.44 3.99
CA HIS A 116 -11.13 -21.53 3.54
C HIS A 116 -10.18 -20.70 4.40
N ALA A 117 -10.57 -19.48 4.81
CA ALA A 117 -9.78 -18.63 5.70
C ALA A 117 -9.57 -19.30 7.06
N LEU A 118 -10.63 -19.89 7.63
CA LEU A 118 -10.55 -20.64 8.89
C LEU A 118 -9.61 -21.84 8.76
N ALA A 119 -9.76 -22.64 7.69
CA ALA A 119 -8.89 -23.80 7.46
C ALA A 119 -7.42 -23.39 7.29
N ALA A 120 -7.14 -22.25 6.63
CA ALA A 120 -5.80 -21.72 6.47
C ALA A 120 -5.19 -21.23 7.80
N ALA A 121 -6.00 -20.66 8.70
CA ALA A 121 -5.54 -20.18 9.99
C ALA A 121 -5.05 -21.29 10.95
N PHE A 122 -5.45 -22.54 10.72
CA PHE A 122 -5.05 -23.72 11.51
C PHE A 122 -4.11 -24.68 10.76
N ARG A 123 -3.58 -24.26 9.60
CA ARG A 123 -2.49 -24.98 8.91
C ARG A 123 -1.14 -24.51 9.41
#